data_AF-A0A382CR79-F1
#
_entry.id   AF-A0A382CR79-F1
#
_cell.length_a   1.000
_cell.length_b   1.000
_cell.length_c   1.000
_cell.angle_alpha   90.00
_cell.angle_beta   90.00
_cell.angle_gamma   90.00
#
_symmetry.space_group_name_H-M   'P 1'
#
loop_
_entity.id
_entity.type
_entity.pdbx_description
1 polymer ?
#
loop_
_entity_poly.entity_id
_entity_poly.type
_entity_poly.pdbx_seq_one_letter_code
_entity_poly.pdbx_strand_id
1 'polypeptide(L)'
;MSEQIEQPEEQPEPTPTREDLVNFISEFMTTSMNVDQVYRSNLVETLVGRVFAEFGEDGLCDLMLKIDEQANWISDIVLDSPDLDDLMFKRHGTFDGELVKKARETEGMLELNRKIWRLRKKYARAIVDEIFEKENDPSPAPEPEPAPDPDGVY
;
A
#
# COMPACT_ATOMS: atom_id res chain seq x y z
N MET A 1 -19.65 28.06 -72.10
CA MET A 1 -20.54 27.01 -71.56
C MET A 1 -20.01 26.69 -70.19
N SER A 2 -20.77 26.98 -69.14
CA SER A 2 -20.32 26.83 -67.75
C SER A 2 -20.88 25.52 -67.22
N GLU A 3 -20.00 24.60 -66.83
CA GLU A 3 -20.37 23.34 -66.17
C GLU A 3 -20.93 23.63 -64.78
N GLN A 4 -22.16 23.19 -64.53
CA GLN A 4 -22.75 23.14 -63.19
C GLN A 4 -22.20 21.88 -62.50
N ILE A 5 -21.41 22.07 -61.45
CA ILE A 5 -20.99 20.98 -60.56
C ILE A 5 -22.17 20.68 -59.63
N GLU A 6 -22.78 19.52 -59.81
CA GLU A 6 -23.83 18.96 -58.96
C GLU A 6 -23.20 18.55 -57.62
N GLN A 7 -23.63 19.16 -56.51
CA GLN A 7 -23.17 18.75 -55.17
C GLN A 7 -23.86 17.42 -54.78
N PRO A 8 -23.15 16.45 -54.20
CA PRO A 8 -23.78 15.22 -53.72
C PRO A 8 -24.70 15.55 -52.53
N GLU A 9 -25.94 15.07 -52.56
CA GLU A 9 -26.84 15.12 -51.41
C GLU A 9 -26.22 14.36 -50.24
N GLU A 10 -25.94 15.06 -49.13
CA GLU A 10 -25.57 14.44 -47.86
C GLU A 10 -26.71 13.53 -47.40
N GLN A 11 -26.47 12.22 -47.40
CA GLN A 11 -27.40 11.26 -46.80
C GLN A 11 -27.49 11.56 -45.30
N PRO A 12 -28.69 11.69 -44.72
CA PRO A 12 -28.84 11.90 -43.30
C PRO A 12 -28.27 10.68 -42.57
N GLU A 13 -27.29 10.90 -41.70
CA GLU A 13 -26.78 9.84 -40.84
C GLU A 13 -27.93 9.20 -40.06
N PRO A 14 -27.99 7.86 -39.96
CA PRO A 14 -29.08 7.19 -39.27
C PRO A 14 -29.10 7.63 -37.80
N THR A 15 -30.15 8.35 -37.42
CA THR A 15 -30.37 8.76 -36.03
C THR A 15 -30.53 7.50 -35.17
N PRO A 16 -29.77 7.36 -34.07
CA PRO A 16 -29.83 6.17 -33.22
C PRO A 16 -31.25 5.98 -32.68
N THR A 17 -31.75 4.75 -32.75
CA THR A 17 -33.10 4.45 -32.28
C THR A 17 -33.14 4.46 -30.75
N ARG A 18 -34.35 4.57 -30.17
CA ARG A 18 -34.52 4.50 -28.71
C ARG A 18 -34.00 3.18 -28.14
N GLU A 19 -34.10 2.09 -28.90
CA GLU A 19 -33.58 0.78 -28.48
C GLU A 19 -32.05 0.78 -28.46
N ASP A 20 -31.40 1.39 -29.46
CA ASP A 20 -29.94 1.57 -29.47
C ASP A 20 -29.45 2.43 -28.30
N LEU A 21 -30.20 3.48 -27.95
CA LEU A 21 -29.90 4.33 -26.80
C LEU A 21 -30.07 3.60 -25.46
N VAL A 22 -31.11 2.76 -25.33
CA VAL A 22 -31.34 1.96 -24.13
C VAL A 22 -30.29 0.87 -23.99
N ASN A 23 -29.90 0.22 -25.10
CA ASN A 23 -28.82 -0.76 -25.13
C ASN A 23 -27.48 -0.12 -24.82
N PHE A 24 -27.19 1.07 -25.36
CA PHE A 24 -25.98 1.84 -25.05
C PHE A 24 -25.93 2.27 -23.58
N ILE A 25 -27.04 2.74 -23.00
CA ILE A 25 -27.09 3.10 -21.56
C ILE A 25 -26.94 1.84 -20.70
N SER A 26 -27.54 0.72 -21.10
CA SER A 26 -27.43 -0.56 -20.39
C SER A 26 -26.01 -1.12 -20.48
N GLU A 27 -25.36 -1.03 -21.64
CA GLU A 27 -23.94 -1.34 -21.84
C GLU A 27 -23.04 -0.36 -21.08
N PHE A 28 -23.34 0.93 -21.03
CA PHE A 28 -22.58 1.91 -20.25
C PHE A 28 -22.69 1.67 -18.75
N MET A 29 -23.86 1.27 -18.25
CA MET A 29 -24.06 0.92 -16.84
C MET A 29 -23.45 -0.44 -16.48
N THR A 30 -23.47 -1.42 -17.38
CA THR A 30 -22.80 -2.73 -17.15
C THR A 30 -21.29 -2.67 -17.37
N THR A 31 -20.83 -1.78 -18.25
CA THR A 31 -19.41 -1.43 -18.49
C THR A 31 -18.94 -0.33 -17.53
N SER A 32 -19.83 0.22 -16.68
CA SER A 32 -19.44 1.15 -15.63
C SER A 32 -18.55 0.38 -14.65
N MET A 33 -17.25 0.47 -14.95
CA MET A 33 -16.13 0.32 -14.02
C MET A 33 -16.65 0.50 -12.61
N ASN A 34 -16.52 -0.56 -11.80
CA ASN A 34 -16.85 -0.59 -10.38
C ASN A 34 -16.64 0.80 -9.76
N VAL A 35 -17.71 1.60 -9.69
CA VAL A 35 -17.61 3.06 -9.47
C VAL A 35 -16.95 3.33 -8.13
N ASP A 36 -17.22 2.45 -7.17
CA ASP A 36 -16.60 2.43 -5.86
C ASP A 36 -15.10 2.16 -5.92
N GLN A 37 -14.64 1.25 -6.79
CA GLN A 37 -13.22 0.97 -6.99
C GLN A 37 -12.49 2.19 -7.57
N VAL A 38 -13.07 2.84 -8.58
CA VAL A 38 -12.49 4.04 -9.21
C VAL A 38 -12.47 5.20 -8.22
N TYR A 39 -13.59 5.45 -7.53
CA TYR A 39 -13.67 6.47 -6.49
C TYR A 39 -12.64 6.22 -5.38
N ARG A 40 -12.56 4.99 -4.87
CA ARG A 40 -11.59 4.61 -3.84
C ARG A 40 -10.16 4.82 -4.31
N SER A 41 -9.82 4.43 -5.54
CA SER A 41 -8.48 4.62 -6.10
C SER A 41 -8.12 6.10 -6.14
N ASN A 42 -9.01 6.94 -6.70
CA ASN A 42 -8.79 8.38 -6.81
C ASN A 42 -8.68 9.06 -5.44
N LEU A 43 -9.51 8.66 -4.48
CA LEU A 43 -9.47 9.22 -3.13
C LEU A 43 -8.15 8.91 -2.44
N VAL A 44 -7.68 7.66 -2.49
CA VAL A 44 -6.40 7.26 -1.88
C VAL A 44 -5.25 8.01 -2.52
N GLU A 45 -5.20 8.08 -3.85
CA GLU A 45 -4.18 8.83 -4.58
C GLU A 45 -4.19 10.32 -4.20
N THR A 46 -5.37 10.94 -4.11
CA THR A 46 -5.52 12.34 -3.75
C THR A 46 -5.04 12.61 -2.32
N LEU A 47 -5.38 11.73 -1.37
CA LEU A 47 -4.97 11.89 0.03
C LEU A 47 -3.46 11.76 0.19
N VAL A 48 -2.84 10.75 -0.42
CA VAL A 48 -1.39 10.56 -0.39
C VAL A 48 -0.68 11.75 -1.06
N GLY A 49 -1.15 12.17 -2.24
CA GLY A 49 -0.59 13.31 -2.96
C GLY A 49 -0.69 14.61 -2.17
N ARG A 50 -1.80 14.84 -1.46
CA ARG A 50 -1.97 16.01 -0.60
C ARG A 50 -1.01 15.98 0.60
N VAL A 51 -0.88 14.84 1.27
CA VAL A 51 0.03 14.68 2.40
C VAL A 51 1.47 14.99 1.96
N PHE A 52 1.90 14.43 0.83
CA PHE A 52 3.23 14.71 0.29
C PHE A 52 3.42 16.18 -0.10
N ALA A 53 2.41 16.80 -0.73
CA ALA A 53 2.50 18.21 -1.12
C ALA A 53 2.60 19.16 0.08
N GLU A 54 2.00 18.81 1.22
CA GLU A 54 1.96 19.65 2.42
C GLU A 54 3.15 19.39 3.36
N PHE A 55 3.60 18.14 3.47
CA PHE A 55 4.55 17.69 4.50
C PHE A 55 5.74 16.88 3.97
N GLY A 56 5.84 16.67 2.66
CA GLY A 56 6.96 15.94 2.04
C GLY A 56 7.06 14.47 2.47
N GLU A 57 8.29 13.95 2.50
CA GLU A 57 8.59 12.56 2.86
C GLU A 57 8.23 12.25 4.32
N ASP A 58 8.47 13.19 5.25
CA ASP A 58 8.11 13.05 6.66
C ASP A 58 6.60 12.83 6.84
N GLY A 59 5.77 13.55 6.09
CA GLY A 59 4.32 13.34 6.10
C GLY A 59 3.89 11.96 5.59
N LEU A 60 4.62 11.39 4.63
CA LEU A 60 4.36 10.03 4.16
C LEU A 60 4.75 8.99 5.22
N CYS A 61 5.82 9.24 5.99
CA CYS A 61 6.16 8.42 7.15
C CYS A 61 5.06 8.48 8.20
N ASP A 62 4.55 9.67 8.55
CA ASP A 62 3.44 9.83 9.49
C ASP A 62 2.17 9.13 8.99
N LEU A 63 1.86 9.26 7.70
CA LEU A 63 0.73 8.57 7.08
C LEU A 63 0.87 7.05 7.18
N MET A 64 2.07 6.51 6.95
CA MET A 64 2.34 5.09 7.13
C MET A 64 2.09 4.63 8.57
N LEU A 65 2.56 5.38 9.56
CA LEU A 65 2.30 5.06 10.98
C LEU A 65 0.80 5.03 11.29
N LYS A 66 0.02 5.97 10.73
CA LYS A 66 -1.44 5.98 10.91
C LYS A 66 -2.16 4.83 10.18
N ILE A 67 -1.63 4.39 9.04
CA ILE A 67 -2.14 3.19 8.36
C ILE A 67 -1.88 1.95 9.22
N ASP A 68 -0.67 1.82 9.77
CA ASP A 68 -0.29 0.70 10.65
C ASP A 68 -1.17 0.62 11.89
N GLU A 69 -1.38 1.76 12.58
CA GLU A 69 -2.28 1.87 13.73
C GLU A 69 -3.70 1.39 13.39
N GLN A 70 -4.20 1.71 12.21
CA GLN A 70 -5.59 1.44 11.85
C GLN A 70 -5.81 0.04 11.26
N ALA A 71 -4.84 -0.46 10.51
CA ALA A 71 -4.88 -1.78 9.90
C ALA A 71 -4.35 -2.87 10.84
N ASN A 72 -3.78 -2.47 11.99
CA ASN A 72 -3.06 -3.32 12.93
C ASN A 72 -1.93 -4.08 12.22
N TRP A 73 -1.24 -3.38 11.31
CA TRP A 73 -0.10 -3.88 10.56
C TRP A 73 1.20 -3.52 11.28
N ILE A 74 2.23 -4.29 10.99
CA ILE A 74 3.60 -3.95 11.34
C ILE A 74 4.31 -3.74 10.01
N SER A 75 4.61 -2.49 9.67
CA SER A 75 5.34 -2.16 8.44
C SER A 75 6.84 -1.97 8.71
N ASP A 76 7.66 -2.52 7.82
CA ASP A 76 9.12 -2.37 7.82
C ASP A 76 9.58 -1.67 6.54
N ILE A 77 10.52 -0.73 6.67
CA ILE A 77 11.24 -0.15 5.52
C ILE A 77 12.40 -1.09 5.17
N VAL A 78 12.37 -1.63 3.96
CA VAL A 78 13.34 -2.64 3.50
C VAL A 78 14.54 -2.01 2.80
N LEU A 79 14.31 -0.93 2.06
CA LEU A 79 15.32 -0.19 1.31
C LEU A 79 14.93 1.28 1.27
N ASP A 80 15.91 2.15 1.44
CA ASP A 80 15.76 3.60 1.33
C ASP A 80 16.59 4.15 0.15
N SER A 81 16.23 5.33 -0.38
CA SER A 81 16.96 5.96 -1.49
C SER A 81 18.43 6.20 -1.17
N PRO A 82 18.79 6.77 0.00
CA PRO A 82 20.18 7.07 0.33
C PRO A 82 21.06 5.82 0.32
N ASP A 83 20.55 4.66 0.73
CA ASP A 83 21.31 3.41 0.71
C ASP A 83 21.71 3.00 -0.72
N LEU A 84 20.77 3.14 -1.65
CA LEU A 84 21.00 2.83 -3.06
C LEU A 84 21.96 3.85 -3.68
N ASP A 85 21.76 5.13 -3.41
CA ASP A 85 22.61 6.22 -3.90
C ASP A 85 24.07 6.04 -3.42
N ASP A 86 24.25 5.72 -2.15
CA ASP A 86 25.55 5.42 -1.55
C ASP A 86 26.24 4.25 -2.24
N LEU A 87 25.51 3.16 -2.48
CA LEU A 87 26.04 1.97 -3.14
C LEU A 87 26.42 2.26 -4.60
N MET A 88 25.58 3.02 -5.30
CA MET A 88 25.79 3.38 -6.69
C MET A 88 27.01 4.29 -6.85
N PHE A 89 27.14 5.28 -5.96
CA PHE A 89 28.30 6.15 -5.92
C PHE A 89 29.58 5.38 -5.57
N LYS A 90 29.56 4.52 -4.55
CA LYS A 90 30.74 3.73 -4.14
C LYS A 90 31.22 2.76 -5.22
N ARG A 91 30.32 2.15 -5.99
CA ARG A 91 30.67 1.13 -7.00
C ARG A 91 30.92 1.70 -8.39
N HIS A 92 30.19 2.74 -8.77
CA HIS A 92 30.14 3.22 -10.15
C HIS A 92 30.45 4.72 -10.27
N GLY A 93 30.55 5.46 -9.16
CA GLY A 93 30.94 6.87 -9.14
C GLY A 93 29.90 7.81 -9.76
N THR A 94 28.66 7.34 -9.91
CA THR A 94 27.58 8.10 -10.57
C THR A 94 26.39 8.29 -9.63
N PHE A 95 25.53 9.25 -9.97
CA PHE A 95 24.22 9.47 -9.35
C PHE A 95 23.14 9.32 -10.42
N ASP A 96 22.00 8.74 -10.06
CA ASP A 96 20.87 8.52 -10.95
C ASP A 96 19.57 8.90 -10.24
N GLY A 97 18.95 10.01 -10.67
CA GLY A 97 17.72 10.51 -10.05
C GLY A 97 16.51 9.57 -10.20
N GLU A 98 16.60 8.56 -11.08
CA GLU A 98 15.57 7.52 -11.21
C GLU A 98 16.00 6.17 -10.59
N LEU A 99 17.07 6.15 -9.76
CA LEU A 99 17.64 4.92 -9.22
C LEU A 99 16.62 4.07 -8.47
N VAL A 100 15.81 4.68 -7.60
CA VAL A 100 14.76 3.98 -6.83
C VAL A 100 13.71 3.35 -7.75
N LYS A 101 13.29 4.08 -8.80
CA LYS A 101 12.33 3.58 -9.78
C LYS A 101 12.88 2.37 -10.52
N LYS A 102 14.13 2.45 -10.99
CA LYS A 102 14.82 1.35 -11.67
C LYS A 102 15.05 0.16 -10.74
N ALA A 103 15.41 0.40 -9.49
CA ALA A 103 15.64 -0.65 -8.50
C ALA A 103 14.39 -1.51 -8.26
N ARG A 104 13.20 -0.90 -8.26
CA ARG A 104 11.91 -1.61 -8.08
C ARG A 104 11.63 -2.67 -9.15
N GLU A 105 12.21 -2.52 -10.33
CA GLU A 105 12.00 -3.43 -11.47
C GLU A 105 13.08 -4.52 -11.59
N THR A 106 14.09 -4.52 -10.71
CA THR A 106 15.19 -5.48 -10.78
C THR A 106 14.79 -6.87 -10.30
N GLU A 107 15.43 -7.92 -10.86
CA GLU A 107 15.29 -9.29 -10.35
C GLU A 107 15.73 -9.42 -8.88
N GLY A 108 16.74 -8.65 -8.48
CA GLY A 108 17.20 -8.59 -7.10
C GLY A 108 16.11 -8.15 -6.12
N MET A 109 15.31 -7.14 -6.50
CA MET A 109 14.16 -6.70 -5.71
C MET A 109 13.07 -7.78 -5.62
N LEU A 110 12.77 -8.46 -6.73
CA LEU A 110 11.81 -9.56 -6.76
C LEU A 110 12.25 -10.72 -5.86
N GLU A 111 13.54 -11.06 -5.87
CA GLU A 111 14.10 -12.11 -5.03
C GLU A 111 14.07 -11.71 -3.54
N LEU A 112 14.45 -10.47 -3.23
CA LEU A 112 14.40 -9.90 -1.87
C LEU A 112 12.99 -10.01 -1.28
N ASN A 113 11.98 -9.55 -2.02
CA ASN A 113 10.57 -9.64 -1.61
C ASN A 113 10.13 -11.07 -1.29
N ARG A 114 10.54 -12.05 -2.13
CA ARG A 114 10.25 -13.47 -1.87
C ARG A 114 10.94 -13.99 -0.61
N LYS A 115 12.17 -13.57 -0.32
CA LYS A 115 12.92 -13.97 0.88
C LYS A 115 12.30 -13.39 2.14
N ILE A 116 11.94 -12.11 2.13
CA ILE A 116 11.26 -11.43 3.25
C ILE A 116 9.95 -12.14 3.57
N TRP A 117 9.15 -12.47 2.56
CA TRP A 117 7.91 -13.22 2.75
C TRP A 117 8.13 -14.58 3.44
N ARG A 118 9.16 -15.33 3.04
CA ARG A 118 9.50 -16.61 3.67
C ARG A 118 9.95 -16.43 5.11
N LEU A 119 10.80 -15.43 5.38
CA LEU A 119 11.26 -15.12 6.73
C LEU A 119 10.10 -14.72 7.64
N ARG A 120 9.21 -13.84 7.19
CA ARG A 120 8.00 -13.45 7.92
C ARG A 120 7.17 -14.66 8.33
N LYS A 121 6.93 -15.60 7.40
CA LYS A 121 6.20 -16.85 7.70
C LYS A 121 6.92 -17.75 8.72
N LYS A 122 8.25 -17.80 8.66
CA LYS A 122 9.05 -18.58 9.61
C LYS A 122 8.93 -17.99 11.01
N TYR A 123 9.15 -16.69 11.16
CA TYR A 123 9.14 -16.02 12.46
C TYR A 123 7.74 -15.85 13.05
N ALA A 124 6.69 -15.78 12.23
CA ALA A 124 5.31 -15.77 12.73
C ALA A 124 5.01 -16.97 13.63
N ARG A 125 5.59 -18.15 13.35
CA ARG A 125 5.43 -19.33 14.22
C ARG A 125 6.12 -19.11 15.56
N ALA A 126 7.39 -18.74 15.54
CA ALA A 126 8.16 -18.46 16.74
C ALA A 126 7.50 -17.40 17.62
N ILE A 127 6.97 -16.32 17.03
CA ILE A 127 6.25 -15.26 17.75
C ILE A 127 5.01 -15.82 18.46
N VAL A 128 4.20 -16.65 17.78
CA VAL A 128 3.01 -17.26 18.39
C VAL A 128 3.40 -18.22 19.51
N ASP A 129 4.43 -19.03 19.29
CA ASP A 129 4.95 -19.97 20.29
C ASP A 129 5.42 -19.19 21.54
N GLU A 130 6.17 -18.10 21.36
CA GLU A 130 6.63 -17.23 22.45
C GLU A 130 5.47 -16.57 23.22
N ILE A 131 4.40 -16.15 22.53
CA ILE A 131 3.22 -15.58 23.19
C ILE A 131 2.57 -16.65 24.09
N PHE A 132 2.38 -17.86 23.56
CA PHE A 132 1.75 -18.95 24.30
C PHE A 132 2.59 -19.40 25.50
N GLU A 133 3.91 -19.49 25.34
CA GLU A 133 4.81 -19.84 26.45
C GLU A 133 4.77 -18.79 27.57
N LYS A 134 4.74 -17.50 27.23
CA LYS A 134 4.63 -16.41 28.21
C LYS A 134 3.29 -16.39 28.95
N GLU A 135 2.19 -16.71 28.27
CA GLU A 135 0.86 -16.74 28.88
C GLU A 135 0.65 -17.93 29.84
N ASN A 136 1.38 -19.04 29.62
CA ASN A 136 1.23 -20.27 30.40
C ASN A 136 2.32 -20.47 31.47
N ASP A 137 3.20 -19.49 31.68
CA ASP A 137 4.19 -19.56 32.76
C ASP A 137 3.44 -19.47 34.11
N PRO A 138 3.49 -20.50 34.98
CA PRO A 138 2.74 -20.47 36.23
C PRO A 138 3.29 -19.36 37.12
N SER A 139 2.44 -18.36 37.40
CA SER A 139 2.75 -17.28 38.36
C SER A 139 3.41 -17.87 39.61
N PRO A 140 4.52 -17.30 40.11
CA PRO A 140 5.20 -17.83 41.28
C PRO A 140 4.18 -17.92 42.43
N ALA A 141 4.18 -19.07 43.12
CA ALA A 141 3.30 -19.31 44.25
C ALA A 141 3.40 -18.13 45.24
N PRO A 142 2.28 -17.66 45.82
CA PRO A 142 2.31 -16.55 46.76
C PRO A 142 3.32 -16.87 47.86
N GLU A 143 4.24 -15.95 48.10
CA GLU A 143 5.26 -16.09 49.16
C GLU A 143 4.55 -16.39 50.49
N PRO A 144 5.04 -17.36 51.28
CA PRO A 144 4.44 -17.66 52.58
C PRO A 144 4.47 -16.39 53.44
N GLU A 145 3.33 -16.06 54.04
CA GLU A 145 3.19 -14.86 54.88
C GLU A 145 4.35 -14.79 55.90
N PRO A 146 5.00 -13.63 56.07
CA PRO A 146 6.06 -13.49 57.04
C PRO A 146 5.51 -13.81 58.43
N ALA A 147 6.21 -14.70 59.14
CA ALA A 147 5.83 -15.10 60.48
C ALA A 147 5.66 -13.85 61.37
N PRO A 148 4.65 -13.81 62.25
CA PRO A 148 4.43 -12.66 63.12
C PRO A 148 5.68 -12.40 63.95
N ASP A 149 6.14 -11.15 63.91
CA ASP A 149 7.34 -10.68 64.60
C ASP A 149 7.22 -11.00 66.11
N PRO A 150 8.12 -11.83 66.68
CA PRO A 150 8.06 -12.18 68.09
C PRO A 150 8.35 -10.99 69.03
N ASP A 151 8.89 -9.88 68.51
CA ASP A 151 9.30 -8.72 69.29
C ASP A 151 8.37 -7.50 69.08
N GLY A 152 7.06 -7.73 69.02
CA GLY A 152 6.03 -6.71 68.95
C GLY A 152 6.07 -5.70 70.11
N VAL A 153 6.91 -4.68 69.98
CA VAL A 153 6.88 -3.46 70.79
C VAL A 153 5.89 -2.50 70.13
N TYR A 154 4.65 -2.50 70.64
CA TYR A 154 3.67 -1.43 70.43
C TYR A 154 4.06 -0.17 71.21
#